data_AF-A0A957YXZ4-F1
#
_entry.id   AF-A0A957YXZ4-F1
#
_cell.length_a   1.000
_cell.length_b   1.000
_cell.length_c   1.000
_cell.angle_alpha   90.00
_cell.angle_beta   90.00
_cell.angle_gamma   90.00
#
_symmetry.space_group_name_H-M   'P 1'
#
loop_
_entity.id
_entity.type
_entity.pdbx_description
1 polymer ?
#
loop_
_entity_poly.entity_id
_entity_poly.type
_entity_poly.pdbx_seq_one_letter_code
_entity_poly.pdbx_strand_id
1 'polypeptide(L)'
;DLTQATTVEDQIHVSNPVVSPDGHYAAVTVVPLGAETAHLARTQLYDLKTGRMQATVPGYTPRWLDGGTALQVETKNRSLALYPISAMLVPSGTVLTPVTDTGVANSTGPLDEPTVAPVDLRMATYPTTIRVAHHPSNGCRAVPDWQVDTIPFEEYVARVVPAETPSWWPVDALAAQAVAARTYAWQKILAGRADYDVTDWANYQMMCDVRHANSDTAVAMTQGQYLTTIDDANRIPIAAMYSAENGHPTLTNPNVSYLQSVPDRFALGRERWGHGYGLSQWGAYRRATAGQTYRQILGHYYTNVYLRDARSPANPVVAFIGNEPPYQVATDSVALRTLRPATLAVHYTISATAGLTDDVAIAPELTEPSALIWRAATPLPDGAHITASLWISDHVQETISWQVDHQPPPVPVMTVPEMITTAVITLAVPVDTEVPLLRADWQWAG
;
A
#
# COMPACT_ATOMS: atom_id res chain seq x y z
N ASP A 1 4.39 30.32 -1.07
CA ASP A 1 4.52 29.30 -2.11
C ASP A 1 4.10 27.95 -1.51
N LEU A 2 2.80 27.61 -1.58
CA LEU A 2 2.26 26.33 -1.08
C LEU A 2 2.55 25.17 -2.05
N THR A 3 3.05 25.48 -3.25
CA THR A 3 3.46 24.50 -4.27
C THR A 3 4.87 23.95 -4.04
N GLN A 4 5.64 24.54 -3.12
CA GLN A 4 6.98 24.05 -2.72
C GLN A 4 7.02 23.44 -1.31
N ALA A 5 5.87 23.26 -0.64
CA ALA A 5 5.79 22.44 0.57
C ALA A 5 5.78 20.94 0.22
N THR A 6 6.72 20.48 -0.59
CA THR A 6 7.07 19.06 -0.73
C THR A 6 8.03 18.70 0.40
N THR A 7 7.56 18.78 1.65
CA THR A 7 8.18 18.04 2.74
C THR A 7 7.53 16.68 2.76
N VAL A 8 8.22 15.68 2.18
CA VAL A 8 8.37 14.23 2.51
C VAL A 8 7.19 13.42 3.12
N GLU A 9 6.04 13.99 3.45
CA GLU A 9 4.85 13.27 3.90
C GLU A 9 4.01 12.86 2.69
N ASP A 10 4.09 11.58 2.37
CA ASP A 10 3.21 10.85 1.46
C ASP A 10 3.25 11.31 -0.01
N GLN A 11 3.33 10.33 -0.91
CA GLN A 11 3.00 10.56 -2.30
C GLN A 11 1.50 10.91 -2.37
N ILE A 12 1.20 12.22 -2.38
CA ILE A 12 -0.15 12.80 -2.37
C ILE A 12 -0.28 13.76 -3.56
N HIS A 13 -1.38 13.66 -4.31
CA HIS A 13 -1.85 14.74 -5.16
C HIS A 13 -2.49 15.84 -4.31
N VAL A 14 -1.83 16.99 -4.28
CA VAL A 14 -2.31 18.20 -3.62
C VAL A 14 -2.91 19.12 -4.70
N SER A 15 -4.18 19.51 -4.54
CA SER A 15 -4.78 20.47 -5.45
C SER A 15 -4.18 21.86 -5.27
N ASN A 16 -4.33 22.74 -6.26
CA ASN A 16 -4.10 24.16 -6.03
C ASN A 16 -4.94 24.65 -4.84
N PRO A 17 -4.36 25.45 -3.94
CA PRO A 17 -5.09 26.00 -2.80
C PRO A 17 -6.20 26.94 -3.27
N VAL A 18 -7.39 26.80 -2.68
CA VAL A 18 -8.49 27.72 -2.90
C VAL A 18 -8.59 28.63 -1.68
N VAL A 19 -8.29 29.92 -1.86
CA VAL A 19 -8.26 30.92 -0.78
C VAL A 19 -9.67 31.46 -0.52
N SER A 20 -10.02 31.62 0.76
CA SER A 20 -11.30 32.20 1.16
C SER A 20 -11.42 33.66 0.70
N PRO A 21 -12.63 34.16 0.40
CA PRO A 21 -12.82 35.55 -0.04
C PRO A 21 -12.29 36.62 0.94
N ASP A 22 -12.27 36.31 2.24
CA ASP A 22 -11.73 37.18 3.29
C ASP A 22 -10.19 37.04 3.47
N GLY A 23 -9.56 36.12 2.74
CA GLY A 23 -8.11 35.89 2.76
C GLY A 23 -7.58 35.25 4.03
N HIS A 24 -8.44 34.80 4.95
CA HIS A 24 -8.02 34.21 6.22
C HIS A 24 -7.64 32.73 6.11
N TYR A 25 -8.26 32.01 5.18
CA TYR A 25 -8.11 30.57 5.08
C TYR A 25 -7.74 30.12 3.66
N ALA A 26 -7.06 28.97 3.59
CA ALA A 26 -6.89 28.23 2.34
C ALA A 26 -7.41 26.81 2.53
N ALA A 27 -8.19 26.33 1.56
CA ALA A 27 -8.63 24.95 1.49
C ALA A 27 -7.84 24.22 0.40
N VAL A 28 -7.39 23.02 0.71
CA VAL A 28 -6.54 22.22 -0.16
C VAL A 28 -7.09 20.80 -0.20
N THR A 29 -7.34 20.25 -1.39
CA THR A 29 -7.60 18.82 -1.53
C THR A 29 -6.29 18.06 -1.47
N VAL A 30 -6.28 17.03 -0.65
CA VAL A 30 -5.20 16.09 -0.42
C VAL A 30 -5.74 14.72 -0.78
N VAL A 31 -5.26 14.18 -1.90
CA VAL A 31 -5.62 12.84 -2.37
C VAL A 31 -4.37 11.97 -2.33
N PRO A 32 -4.36 10.82 -1.64
CA PRO A 32 -3.26 9.89 -1.79
C PRO A 32 -3.04 9.57 -3.28
N LEU A 33 -1.81 9.35 -3.77
CA LEU A 33 -1.61 8.93 -5.17
C LEU A 33 -2.36 7.61 -5.48
N GLY A 34 -2.74 7.42 -6.75
CA GLY A 34 -3.57 6.32 -7.25
C GLY A 34 -4.99 6.75 -7.63
N ALA A 35 -5.54 6.23 -8.73
CA ALA A 35 -6.91 6.56 -9.16
C ALA A 35 -7.95 5.98 -8.19
N GLU A 36 -7.65 4.83 -7.61
CA GLU A 36 -8.51 4.13 -6.66
C GLU A 36 -8.56 4.82 -5.29
N THR A 37 -7.67 5.75 -4.97
CA THR A 37 -7.68 6.49 -3.69
C THR A 37 -8.45 7.81 -3.78
N ALA A 38 -9.02 8.15 -4.95
CA ALA A 38 -9.82 9.36 -5.14
C ALA A 38 -10.98 9.45 -4.13
N HIS A 39 -11.60 8.33 -3.78
CA HIS A 39 -12.66 8.25 -2.76
C HIS A 39 -12.16 8.50 -1.33
N LEU A 40 -10.85 8.45 -1.10
CA LEU A 40 -10.17 8.77 0.15
C LEU A 40 -9.67 10.21 0.20
N ALA A 41 -9.98 11.02 -0.82
CA ALA A 41 -9.65 12.42 -0.84
C ALA A 41 -10.20 13.15 0.39
N ARG A 42 -9.34 13.98 0.97
CA ARG A 42 -9.68 14.83 2.10
C ARG A 42 -9.39 16.27 1.73
N THR A 43 -10.19 17.18 2.26
CA THR A 43 -9.92 18.61 2.15
C THR A 43 -9.39 19.10 3.49
N GLN A 44 -8.20 19.67 3.47
CA GLN A 44 -7.55 20.28 4.62
C GLN A 44 -7.77 21.79 4.58
N LEU A 45 -8.05 22.35 5.76
CA LEU A 45 -8.24 23.78 5.95
C LEU A 45 -7.03 24.34 6.71
N TYR A 46 -6.41 25.38 6.17
CA TYR A 46 -5.28 26.08 6.76
C TYR A 46 -5.64 27.53 7.09
N ASP A 47 -5.19 28.00 8.24
CA ASP A 47 -5.19 29.42 8.58
C ASP A 47 -3.95 30.07 7.96
N LEU A 48 -4.17 31.07 7.09
CA LEU A 48 -3.09 31.70 6.33
C LEU A 48 -2.23 32.67 7.15
N LYS A 49 -2.72 33.13 8.30
CA LYS A 49 -1.97 34.02 9.19
C LYS A 49 -0.96 33.26 10.04
N THR A 50 -1.34 32.07 10.50
CA THR A 50 -0.54 31.24 11.41
C THR A 50 0.17 30.10 10.69
N GLY A 51 -0.26 29.75 9.47
CA GLY A 51 0.22 28.59 8.70
C GLY A 51 -0.25 27.25 9.28
N ARG A 52 -1.12 27.24 10.30
CA ARG A 52 -1.54 26.00 10.98
C ARG A 52 -2.77 25.38 10.32
N MET A 53 -2.74 24.06 10.16
CA MET A 53 -3.92 23.29 9.77
C MET A 53 -4.97 23.37 10.88
N GLN A 54 -6.18 23.79 10.51
CA GLN A 54 -7.32 23.95 11.40
C GLN A 54 -8.20 22.71 11.42
N ALA A 55 -8.45 22.10 10.25
CA ALA A 55 -9.37 20.99 10.13
C ALA A 55 -9.03 20.09 8.92
N THR A 56 -9.58 18.87 8.95
CA THR A 56 -9.60 17.96 7.81
C THR A 56 -11.01 17.40 7.66
N VAL A 57 -11.61 17.52 6.48
CA VAL A 57 -12.94 16.98 6.16
C VAL A 57 -12.88 16.00 4.99
N PRO A 58 -13.75 14.97 4.96
CA PRO A 58 -13.90 14.11 3.78
C PRO A 58 -14.35 14.90 2.55
N GLY A 59 -13.79 14.59 1.38
CA GLY A 59 -14.18 15.18 0.09
C GLY A 59 -13.10 16.01 -0.59
N TYR A 60 -13.36 16.39 -1.84
CA TYR A 60 -12.42 17.05 -2.75
C TYR A 60 -13.03 18.27 -3.44
N THR A 61 -12.22 18.98 -4.24
CA THR A 61 -12.61 20.17 -5.01
C THR A 61 -13.29 21.24 -4.14
N PRO A 62 -12.60 21.80 -3.14
CA PRO A 62 -13.17 22.78 -2.24
C PRO A 62 -13.65 24.02 -2.98
N ARG A 63 -14.84 24.48 -2.62
CA ARG A 63 -15.40 25.75 -3.06
C ARG A 63 -15.93 26.53 -1.87
N TRP A 64 -15.50 27.78 -1.77
CA TRP A 64 -16.02 28.71 -0.78
C TRP A 64 -17.42 29.18 -1.14
N LEU A 65 -18.33 29.10 -0.17
CA LEU A 65 -19.67 29.69 -0.25
C LEU A 65 -19.82 30.82 0.78
N ASP A 66 -20.90 31.58 0.63
CA ASP A 66 -21.36 32.57 1.62
C ASP A 66 -20.25 33.51 2.12
N GLY A 67 -19.48 34.06 1.17
CA GLY A 67 -18.40 35.00 1.47
C GLY A 67 -17.22 34.42 2.25
N GLY A 68 -17.07 33.09 2.32
CA GLY A 68 -16.00 32.42 3.06
C GLY A 68 -16.44 31.77 4.38
N THR A 69 -17.73 31.81 4.71
CA THR A 69 -18.23 31.27 5.99
C THR A 69 -18.55 29.77 5.94
N ALA A 70 -18.58 29.17 4.74
CA ALA A 70 -18.76 27.74 4.54
C ALA A 70 -17.89 27.21 3.40
N LEU A 71 -17.49 25.95 3.53
CA LEU A 71 -16.75 25.20 2.54
C LEU A 71 -17.64 24.09 1.97
N GLN A 72 -17.83 24.11 0.66
CA GLN A 72 -18.43 23.01 -0.10
C GLN A 72 -17.34 22.09 -0.63
N VAL A 73 -17.55 20.79 -0.52
CA VAL A 73 -16.66 19.77 -1.10
C VAL A 73 -17.51 18.70 -1.79
N GLU A 74 -16.95 18.08 -2.82
CA GLU A 74 -17.53 16.91 -3.47
C GLU A 74 -17.15 15.66 -2.68
N THR A 75 -18.15 14.81 -2.39
CA THR A 75 -17.94 13.53 -1.70
C THR A 75 -17.66 12.42 -2.71
N LYS A 76 -17.24 11.25 -2.20
CA LYS A 76 -17.02 10.05 -3.04
C LYS A 76 -18.23 9.62 -3.89
N ASN A 77 -19.45 10.00 -3.50
CA ASN A 77 -20.68 9.63 -4.21
C ASN A 77 -21.11 10.70 -5.22
N ARG A 78 -20.25 11.69 -5.51
CA ARG A 78 -20.60 12.90 -6.28
C ARG A 78 -21.72 13.73 -5.64
N SER A 79 -21.91 13.55 -4.34
CA SER A 79 -22.81 14.37 -3.52
C SER A 79 -22.05 15.59 -3.01
N LEU A 80 -22.68 16.76 -2.92
CA LEU A 80 -22.04 17.99 -2.43
C LEU A 80 -22.23 18.13 -0.92
N ALA A 81 -21.15 18.00 -0.14
CA ALA A 81 -21.14 18.20 1.30
C ALA A 81 -20.78 19.64 1.67
N LEU A 82 -21.54 20.21 2.62
CA LEU A 82 -21.31 21.55 3.15
C LEU A 82 -20.81 21.53 4.59
N TYR A 83 -19.76 22.28 4.84
CA TYR A 83 -19.11 22.41 6.14
C TYR A 83 -18.97 23.89 6.54
N PRO A 84 -19.74 24.37 7.52
CA PRO A 84 -19.55 25.72 8.08
C PRO A 84 -18.18 25.85 8.74
N ILE A 85 -17.50 26.98 8.55
CA ILE A 85 -16.19 27.21 9.15
C ILE A 85 -16.26 27.23 10.67
N SER A 86 -17.32 27.80 11.24
CA SER A 86 -17.57 27.76 12.69
C SER A 86 -17.63 26.32 13.25
N ALA A 87 -18.08 25.36 12.45
CA ALA A 87 -18.12 23.95 12.82
C ALA A 87 -16.76 23.26 12.62
N MET A 88 -15.91 23.75 11.70
CA MET A 88 -14.58 23.19 11.44
C MET A 88 -13.52 23.60 12.48
N LEU A 89 -13.66 24.77 13.11
CA LEU A 89 -12.70 25.30 14.09
C LEU A 89 -12.82 24.66 15.49
N VAL A 90 -13.43 23.47 15.57
CA VAL A 90 -13.54 22.68 16.80
C VAL A 90 -12.26 21.88 17.06
N PRO A 91 -11.99 21.46 18.31
CA PRO A 91 -10.76 20.76 18.65
C PRO A 91 -10.49 19.52 17.78
N SER A 92 -9.21 19.29 17.47
CA SER A 92 -8.75 18.16 16.67
C SER A 92 -9.29 16.83 17.20
N GLY A 93 -9.88 16.02 16.32
CA GLY A 93 -10.47 14.71 16.65
C GLY A 93 -12.01 14.67 16.65
N THR A 94 -12.67 15.82 16.51
CA THR A 94 -14.13 15.86 16.34
C THR A 94 -14.52 15.42 14.94
N VAL A 95 -15.41 14.42 14.82
CA VAL A 95 -15.95 13.98 13.52
C VAL A 95 -16.91 15.05 13.00
N LEU A 96 -16.52 15.73 11.92
CA LEU A 96 -17.32 16.76 11.29
C LEU A 96 -18.39 16.11 10.39
N THR A 97 -19.66 16.23 10.77
CA THR A 97 -20.79 15.84 9.94
C THR A 97 -21.23 17.01 9.07
N PRO A 98 -21.37 16.84 7.74
CA PRO A 98 -21.82 17.91 6.87
C PRO A 98 -23.26 18.32 7.18
N VAL A 99 -23.56 19.61 7.03
CA VAL A 99 -24.87 20.19 7.40
C VAL A 99 -25.95 19.87 6.35
N THR A 100 -25.58 19.53 5.12
CA THR A 100 -26.52 19.11 4.07
C THR A 100 -25.78 18.46 2.88
N ASP A 101 -26.38 17.41 2.31
CA ASP A 101 -26.01 16.86 1.00
C ASP A 101 -26.81 17.62 -0.08
N THR A 102 -26.16 18.58 -0.73
CA THR A 102 -26.79 19.53 -1.66
C THR A 102 -26.65 19.08 -3.12
N GLY A 103 -27.22 17.94 -3.46
CA GLY A 103 -27.37 17.48 -4.84
C GLY A 103 -26.12 16.84 -5.45
N VAL A 104 -26.21 16.53 -6.74
CA VAL A 104 -25.19 15.81 -7.51
C VAL A 104 -24.21 16.80 -8.14
N ALA A 105 -22.91 16.56 -7.97
CA ALA A 105 -21.83 17.30 -8.58
C ALA A 105 -21.66 16.96 -10.07
N ASN A 106 -21.31 17.97 -10.87
CA ASN A 106 -21.11 17.87 -12.32
C ASN A 106 -19.62 17.88 -12.72
N SER A 107 -18.70 17.62 -11.76
CA SER A 107 -17.28 17.67 -12.07
C SER A 107 -16.82 16.42 -12.84
N THR A 108 -15.86 16.60 -13.74
CA THR A 108 -15.08 15.54 -14.39
C THR A 108 -13.64 15.82 -14.02
N GLY A 109 -13.27 15.44 -12.81
CA GLY A 109 -11.93 15.61 -12.29
C GLY A 109 -10.96 14.62 -12.94
N PRO A 110 -9.67 14.96 -13.06
CA PRO A 110 -8.62 14.05 -13.55
C PRO A 110 -8.36 12.83 -12.64
N LEU A 111 -9.05 12.77 -11.48
CA LEU A 111 -9.00 11.70 -10.49
C LEU A 111 -10.26 10.83 -10.49
N ASP A 112 -11.22 11.11 -11.38
CA ASP A 112 -12.43 10.31 -11.52
C ASP A 112 -12.12 8.97 -12.20
N GLU A 113 -12.22 7.87 -11.46
CA GLU A 113 -12.72 6.66 -12.09
C GLU A 113 -14.20 6.91 -12.40
N PRO A 114 -14.64 6.91 -13.68
CA PRO A 114 -16.06 7.01 -13.98
C PRO A 114 -16.79 5.91 -13.21
N THR A 115 -18.02 6.18 -12.74
CA THR A 115 -18.88 5.15 -12.14
C THR A 115 -19.05 4.01 -13.15
N VAL A 116 -18.27 2.95 -12.98
CA VAL A 116 -18.31 1.77 -13.83
C VAL A 116 -19.56 0.99 -13.45
N ALA A 117 -20.40 0.68 -14.44
CA ALA A 117 -21.53 -0.22 -14.26
C ALA A 117 -21.02 -1.54 -13.64
N PRO A 118 -21.77 -2.20 -12.74
CA PRO A 118 -21.32 -3.44 -12.12
C PRO A 118 -20.96 -4.44 -13.23
N VAL A 119 -19.65 -4.73 -13.33
CA VAL A 119 -19.08 -5.63 -14.32
C VAL A 119 -19.69 -7.01 -14.08
N ASP A 120 -20.08 -7.71 -15.14
CA ASP A 120 -20.48 -9.11 -15.04
C ASP A 120 -19.22 -9.97 -14.83
N LEU A 121 -18.83 -10.10 -13.58
CA LEU A 121 -17.57 -10.70 -13.14
C LEU A 121 -17.55 -12.24 -13.21
N ARG A 122 -18.54 -12.87 -13.85
CA ARG A 122 -18.88 -14.31 -13.69
C ARG A 122 -17.92 -15.30 -14.33
N MET A 123 -16.90 -14.87 -15.07
CA MET A 123 -15.74 -15.68 -15.49
C MET A 123 -14.65 -14.75 -16.03
N ALA A 124 -13.89 -14.12 -15.14
CA ALA A 124 -12.74 -13.31 -15.54
C ALA A 124 -11.74 -14.20 -16.31
N THR A 125 -11.63 -13.99 -17.62
CA THR A 125 -10.62 -14.65 -18.45
C THR A 125 -9.30 -13.90 -18.28
N TYR A 126 -8.21 -14.65 -18.16
CA TYR A 126 -6.89 -14.06 -18.04
C TYR A 126 -6.57 -13.18 -19.26
N PRO A 127 -6.15 -11.92 -19.09
CA PRO A 127 -5.95 -11.02 -20.23
C PRO A 127 -4.75 -11.44 -21.06
N THR A 128 -4.90 -11.35 -22.38
CA THR A 128 -3.78 -11.50 -23.33
C THR A 128 -3.09 -10.17 -23.60
N THR A 129 -3.82 -9.06 -23.50
CA THR A 129 -3.35 -7.70 -23.76
C THR A 129 -3.93 -6.70 -22.76
N ILE A 130 -3.34 -5.51 -22.70
CA ILE A 130 -3.84 -4.33 -21.99
C ILE A 130 -3.68 -3.09 -22.86
N ARG A 131 -4.64 -2.16 -22.79
CA ARG A 131 -4.61 -0.87 -23.47
C ARG A 131 -4.08 0.21 -22.51
N VAL A 132 -2.94 0.80 -22.85
CA VAL A 132 -2.22 1.76 -22.00
C VAL A 132 -2.17 3.11 -22.67
N ALA A 133 -2.73 4.14 -22.05
CA ALA A 133 -2.63 5.51 -22.51
C ALA A 133 -1.37 6.20 -21.97
N HIS A 134 -0.65 6.94 -22.81
CA HIS A 134 0.50 7.73 -22.40
C HIS A 134 0.08 8.97 -21.61
N HIS A 135 0.50 9.07 -20.36
CA HIS A 135 0.20 10.23 -19.53
C HIS A 135 1.27 11.32 -19.75
N PRO A 136 0.90 12.61 -19.91
CA PRO A 136 1.85 13.70 -20.19
C PRO A 136 2.95 13.89 -19.13
N SER A 137 2.73 13.42 -17.90
CA SER A 137 3.74 13.47 -16.83
C SER A 137 4.78 12.36 -16.91
N ASN A 138 4.57 11.34 -17.74
CA ASN A 138 5.49 10.23 -17.86
C ASN A 138 6.63 10.55 -18.85
N GLY A 139 7.77 10.99 -18.32
CA GLY A 139 8.94 11.29 -19.15
C GLY A 139 9.76 10.07 -19.61
N CYS A 140 9.44 8.84 -19.20
CA CYS A 140 10.28 7.67 -19.50
C CYS A 140 9.89 6.91 -20.79
N ARG A 141 8.82 7.34 -21.46
CA ARG A 141 8.40 6.81 -22.77
C ARG A 141 8.41 7.93 -23.80
N ALA A 142 8.83 7.61 -25.02
CA ALA A 142 8.96 8.58 -26.10
C ALA A 142 7.81 8.42 -27.11
N VAL A 143 6.57 8.62 -26.64
CA VAL A 143 5.35 8.57 -27.46
C VAL A 143 4.51 9.82 -27.23
N PRO A 144 3.64 10.24 -28.17
CA PRO A 144 2.74 11.37 -27.99
C PRO A 144 1.82 11.22 -26.77
N ASP A 145 1.54 12.36 -26.12
CA ASP A 145 0.53 12.47 -25.06
C ASP A 145 -0.79 11.83 -25.49
N TRP A 146 -1.35 11.01 -24.60
CA TRP A 146 -2.60 10.27 -24.77
C TRP A 146 -2.61 9.25 -25.91
N GLN A 147 -1.47 8.90 -26.51
CA GLN A 147 -1.38 7.72 -27.38
C GLN A 147 -1.80 6.47 -26.58
N VAL A 148 -2.68 5.65 -27.15
CA VAL A 148 -3.12 4.38 -26.55
C VAL A 148 -2.44 3.22 -27.26
N ASP A 149 -1.63 2.46 -26.53
CA ASP A 149 -0.96 1.26 -27.03
C ASP A 149 -1.65 0.00 -26.53
N THR A 150 -1.84 -0.98 -27.41
CA THR A 150 -2.24 -2.34 -27.00
C THR A 150 -0.98 -3.19 -26.79
N ILE A 151 -0.69 -3.55 -25.54
CA ILE A 151 0.55 -4.24 -25.15
C ILE A 151 0.21 -5.67 -24.70
N PRO A 152 1.01 -6.70 -25.06
CA PRO A 152 0.87 -8.03 -24.47
C PRO A 152 0.91 -7.96 -22.94
N PHE A 153 -0.02 -8.63 -22.26
CA PHE A 153 -0.26 -8.38 -20.84
C PHE A 153 0.96 -8.65 -19.95
N GLU A 154 1.69 -9.74 -20.20
CA GLU A 154 2.90 -10.06 -19.45
C GLU A 154 4.09 -9.15 -19.82
N GLU A 155 4.10 -8.59 -21.03
CA GLU A 155 5.09 -7.58 -21.40
C GLU A 155 4.84 -6.27 -20.67
N TYR A 156 3.57 -5.87 -20.49
CA TYR A 156 3.20 -4.74 -19.65
C TYR A 156 3.72 -4.92 -18.22
N VAL A 157 3.47 -6.09 -17.60
CA VAL A 157 3.97 -6.37 -16.24
C VAL A 157 5.52 -6.31 -16.19
N ALA A 158 6.21 -6.84 -17.20
CA ALA A 158 7.68 -6.77 -17.32
C ALA A 158 8.24 -5.34 -17.44
N ARG A 159 7.45 -4.39 -17.94
CA ARG A 159 7.78 -2.97 -18.04
C ARG A 159 7.41 -2.16 -16.80
N VAL A 160 6.36 -2.57 -16.07
CA VAL A 160 5.93 -1.93 -14.82
C VAL A 160 6.90 -2.21 -13.68
N VAL A 161 7.29 -3.48 -13.48
CA VAL A 161 8.12 -3.87 -12.31
C VAL A 161 9.41 -3.04 -12.17
N PRO A 162 10.24 -2.87 -13.21
CA PRO A 162 11.46 -2.04 -13.10
C PRO A 162 11.19 -0.53 -13.12
N ALA A 163 10.01 -0.08 -13.54
CA ALA A 163 9.60 1.32 -13.47
C ALA A 163 9.13 1.72 -12.07
N GLU A 164 8.54 0.76 -11.33
CA GLU A 164 8.03 0.94 -9.97
C GLU A 164 9.07 0.67 -8.89
N THR A 165 9.93 -0.31 -9.12
CA THR A 165 10.90 -0.77 -8.12
C THR A 165 12.29 -0.94 -8.73
N PRO A 166 13.38 -0.65 -7.99
CA PRO A 166 14.73 -0.82 -8.51
C PRO A 166 15.01 -2.27 -8.92
N SER A 167 15.43 -2.46 -10.17
CA SER A 167 15.62 -3.79 -10.78
C SER A 167 16.71 -4.66 -10.13
N TRP A 168 17.55 -4.10 -9.26
CA TRP A 168 18.59 -4.81 -8.51
C TRP A 168 18.10 -5.40 -7.19
N TRP A 169 16.83 -5.17 -6.82
CA TRP A 169 16.22 -5.76 -5.63
C TRP A 169 16.18 -7.29 -5.69
N PRO A 170 16.11 -7.97 -4.53
CA PRO A 170 15.97 -9.42 -4.49
C PRO A 170 14.78 -9.89 -5.33
N VAL A 171 14.96 -11.03 -6.02
CA VAL A 171 13.97 -11.55 -6.97
C VAL A 171 12.59 -11.75 -6.33
N ASP A 172 12.52 -12.14 -5.05
CA ASP A 172 11.26 -12.29 -4.32
C ASP A 172 10.52 -10.97 -4.07
N ALA A 173 11.23 -9.86 -3.88
CA ALA A 173 10.60 -8.54 -3.79
C ALA A 173 10.02 -8.13 -5.14
N LEU A 174 10.79 -8.32 -6.22
CA LEU A 174 10.35 -8.05 -7.59
C LEU A 174 9.19 -8.97 -8.01
N ALA A 175 9.16 -10.22 -7.53
CA ALA A 175 8.10 -11.17 -7.82
C ALA A 175 6.81 -10.81 -7.07
N ALA A 176 6.90 -10.32 -5.83
CA ALA A 176 5.75 -9.77 -5.12
C ALA A 176 5.19 -8.54 -5.84
N GLN A 177 6.06 -7.63 -6.29
CA GLN A 177 5.67 -6.48 -7.11
C GLN A 177 5.00 -6.92 -8.42
N ALA A 178 5.53 -7.94 -9.11
CA ALA A 178 4.95 -8.46 -10.35
C ALA A 178 3.52 -8.98 -10.16
N VAL A 179 3.27 -9.76 -9.09
CA VAL A 179 1.94 -10.28 -8.78
C VAL A 179 0.98 -9.14 -8.41
N ALA A 180 1.41 -8.18 -7.58
CA ALA A 180 0.58 -7.02 -7.23
C ALA A 180 0.21 -6.21 -8.48
N ALA A 181 1.21 -5.89 -9.32
CA ALA A 181 1.01 -5.09 -10.51
C ALA A 181 0.09 -5.75 -11.55
N ARG A 182 0.28 -7.07 -11.76
CA ARG A 182 -0.58 -7.89 -12.62
C ARG A 182 -2.00 -7.96 -12.10
N THR A 183 -2.18 -8.17 -10.79
CA THR A 183 -3.50 -8.25 -10.17
C THR A 183 -4.24 -6.92 -10.33
N TYR A 184 -3.59 -5.81 -10.02
CA TYR A 184 -4.15 -4.48 -10.17
C TYR A 184 -4.53 -4.18 -11.63
N ALA A 185 -3.62 -4.42 -12.57
CA ALA A 185 -3.86 -4.16 -14.00
C ALA A 185 -5.03 -5.00 -14.55
N TRP A 186 -5.15 -6.27 -14.16
CA TRP A 186 -6.28 -7.10 -14.56
C TRP A 186 -7.59 -6.57 -13.99
N GLN A 187 -7.61 -6.12 -12.73
CA GLN A 187 -8.80 -5.49 -12.15
C GLN A 187 -9.25 -4.26 -12.95
N LYS A 188 -8.30 -3.46 -13.47
CA LYS A 188 -8.60 -2.30 -14.34
C LYS A 188 -9.12 -2.67 -15.73
N ILE A 189 -8.62 -3.76 -16.32
CA ILE A 189 -9.18 -4.30 -17.56
C ILE A 189 -10.64 -4.71 -17.34
N LEU A 190 -10.94 -5.39 -16.24
CA LEU A 190 -12.30 -5.81 -15.92
C LEU A 190 -13.24 -4.63 -15.68
N ALA A 191 -12.72 -3.49 -15.22
CA ALA A 191 -13.50 -2.25 -15.13
C ALA A 191 -14.01 -1.74 -16.50
N GLY A 192 -13.54 -2.28 -17.62
CA GLY A 192 -14.24 -2.18 -18.91
C GLY A 192 -14.38 -0.75 -19.46
N ARG A 193 -13.41 0.12 -19.17
CA ARG A 193 -13.37 1.49 -19.69
C ARG A 193 -13.37 1.49 -21.23
N ALA A 194 -14.04 2.46 -21.85
CA ALA A 194 -14.15 2.49 -23.31
C ALA A 194 -12.82 2.86 -24.00
N ASP A 195 -12.07 3.80 -23.41
CA ASP A 195 -10.98 4.53 -24.08
C ASP A 195 -9.62 3.83 -23.92
N TYR A 196 -9.28 3.43 -22.69
CA TYR A 196 -8.06 2.70 -22.31
C TYR A 196 -8.28 2.01 -20.96
N ASP A 197 -7.44 1.03 -20.62
CA ASP A 197 -7.58 0.29 -19.37
C ASP A 197 -6.85 1.00 -18.22
N VAL A 198 -5.63 1.48 -18.46
CA VAL A 198 -4.78 2.22 -17.52
C VAL A 198 -3.97 3.31 -18.24
N THR A 199 -3.42 4.27 -17.51
CA THR A 199 -2.31 5.08 -18.01
C THR A 199 -0.96 4.50 -17.55
N ASP A 200 0.14 4.98 -18.11
CA ASP A 200 1.51 4.58 -17.77
C ASP A 200 2.17 5.41 -16.65
N TRP A 201 1.37 6.07 -15.80
CA TRP A 201 1.83 6.98 -14.73
C TRP A 201 1.28 6.59 -13.36
N ALA A 202 1.80 7.22 -12.30
CA ALA A 202 1.49 6.97 -10.89
C ALA A 202 0.01 7.12 -10.49
N ASN A 203 -0.86 7.63 -11.36
CA ASN A 203 -2.31 7.55 -11.16
C ASN A 203 -2.87 6.13 -11.39
N TYR A 204 -2.13 5.24 -12.05
CA TYR A 204 -2.38 3.80 -12.07
C TYR A 204 -1.12 3.08 -11.60
N GLN A 205 -0.17 2.91 -12.51
CA GLN A 205 1.12 2.26 -12.28
C GLN A 205 2.12 2.85 -13.27
N MET A 206 3.33 3.13 -12.80
CA MET A 206 4.41 3.57 -13.67
C MET A 206 4.78 2.47 -14.66
N MET A 207 4.86 2.83 -15.94
CA MET A 207 5.36 1.93 -16.98
C MET A 207 6.32 2.69 -17.89
N CYS A 208 7.50 2.10 -18.13
CA CYS A 208 8.52 2.65 -19.00
C CYS A 208 8.86 1.69 -20.16
N ASP A 209 9.50 2.18 -21.21
CA ASP A 209 10.01 1.33 -22.30
C ASP A 209 11.36 0.70 -21.94
N VAL A 210 11.44 0.10 -20.75
CA VAL A 210 12.66 -0.46 -20.16
C VAL A 210 12.40 -1.86 -19.61
N ARG A 211 13.38 -2.76 -19.75
CA ARG A 211 13.38 -4.11 -19.18
C ARG A 211 14.72 -4.44 -18.55
N HIS A 212 14.71 -5.28 -17.53
CA HIS A 212 15.90 -5.76 -16.86
C HIS A 212 15.79 -7.27 -16.59
N ALA A 213 16.90 -7.99 -16.75
CA ALA A 213 16.91 -9.46 -16.64
C ALA A 213 16.41 -10.00 -15.28
N ASN A 214 16.73 -9.30 -14.19
CA ASN A 214 16.31 -9.71 -12.84
C ASN A 214 14.79 -9.53 -12.63
N SER A 215 14.22 -8.38 -13.04
CA SER A 215 12.77 -8.17 -13.00
C SER A 215 12.04 -9.07 -14.01
N ASP A 216 12.62 -9.33 -15.18
CA ASP A 216 12.07 -10.27 -16.17
C ASP A 216 12.00 -11.69 -15.60
N THR A 217 13.01 -12.11 -14.84
CA THR A 217 13.02 -13.40 -14.14
C THR A 217 11.88 -13.46 -13.12
N ALA A 218 11.70 -12.41 -12.33
CA ALA A 218 10.62 -12.28 -11.35
C ALA A 218 9.21 -12.31 -11.99
N VAL A 219 9.05 -11.67 -13.15
CA VAL A 219 7.79 -11.69 -13.91
C VAL A 219 7.53 -13.07 -14.51
N ALA A 220 8.55 -13.73 -15.05
CA ALA A 220 8.43 -15.07 -15.62
C ALA A 220 8.07 -16.13 -14.56
N MET A 221 8.71 -16.10 -13.38
CA MET A 221 8.43 -17.06 -12.31
C MET A 221 7.02 -16.90 -11.71
N THR A 222 6.41 -15.71 -11.85
CA THR A 222 5.05 -15.41 -11.35
C THR A 222 4.03 -15.26 -12.46
N GLN A 223 4.36 -15.63 -13.70
CA GLN A 223 3.48 -15.43 -14.85
C GLN A 223 2.10 -16.06 -14.59
N GLY A 224 1.03 -15.32 -14.90
CA GLY A 224 -0.34 -15.77 -14.63
C GLY A 224 -0.77 -15.80 -13.17
N GLN A 225 0.10 -15.49 -12.21
CA GLN A 225 -0.25 -15.51 -10.79
C GLN A 225 -0.84 -14.18 -10.31
N TYR A 226 -1.93 -14.25 -9.56
CA TYR A 226 -2.71 -13.09 -9.13
C TYR A 226 -3.44 -13.31 -7.80
N LEU A 227 -3.86 -12.23 -7.15
CA LEU A 227 -4.55 -12.29 -5.86
C LEU A 227 -6.07 -12.12 -5.99
N THR A 228 -6.83 -12.95 -5.26
CA THR A 228 -8.30 -12.81 -5.09
C THR A 228 -8.66 -12.76 -3.62
N THR A 229 -9.85 -12.30 -3.26
CA THR A 229 -10.32 -12.48 -1.88
C THR A 229 -10.53 -13.96 -1.57
N ILE A 230 -10.51 -14.29 -0.28
CA ILE A 230 -11.07 -15.54 0.23
C ILE A 230 -12.53 -15.69 -0.27
N ASP A 231 -12.90 -16.91 -0.62
CA ASP A 231 -14.25 -17.35 -1.05
C ASP A 231 -14.83 -16.75 -2.34
N ASP A 232 -14.01 -16.05 -3.13
CA ASP A 232 -14.44 -15.59 -4.44
C ASP A 232 -14.53 -16.74 -5.45
N ALA A 233 -15.75 -17.25 -5.63
CA ALA A 233 -16.10 -18.27 -6.62
C ALA A 233 -15.85 -17.80 -8.06
N ASN A 234 -15.94 -16.49 -8.32
CA ASN A 234 -15.75 -15.88 -9.62
C ASN A 234 -14.27 -15.60 -9.93
N ARG A 235 -13.39 -15.76 -8.92
CA ARG A 235 -11.92 -15.65 -9.04
C ARG A 235 -11.46 -14.30 -9.61
N ILE A 236 -12.07 -13.23 -9.15
CA ILE A 236 -11.86 -11.85 -9.55
C ILE A 236 -10.59 -11.30 -8.88
N PRO A 237 -9.70 -10.64 -9.64
CA PRO A 237 -8.54 -9.97 -9.06
C PRO A 237 -8.95 -8.85 -8.09
N ILE A 238 -8.25 -8.75 -6.96
CA ILE A 238 -8.41 -7.62 -6.04
C ILE A 238 -7.82 -6.32 -6.61
N ALA A 239 -8.18 -5.17 -6.03
CA ALA A 239 -7.41 -3.94 -6.22
C ALA A 239 -6.11 -4.03 -5.38
N ALA A 240 -5.07 -4.65 -5.93
CA ALA A 240 -3.80 -4.87 -5.24
C ALA A 240 -2.96 -3.58 -5.13
N MET A 241 -3.40 -2.66 -4.28
CA MET A 241 -2.71 -1.38 -4.04
C MET A 241 -1.30 -1.60 -3.47
N TYR A 242 -0.36 -0.73 -3.85
CA TYR A 242 1.02 -0.72 -3.35
C TYR A 242 1.60 0.70 -3.42
N SER A 243 2.53 1.03 -2.52
CA SER A 243 3.27 2.30 -2.60
C SER A 243 4.68 2.18 -2.01
N ALA A 244 5.51 3.22 -2.18
CA ALA A 244 6.94 3.13 -1.90
C ALA A 244 7.26 2.74 -0.45
N GLU A 245 6.68 3.45 0.52
CA GLU A 245 6.83 3.16 1.94
C GLU A 245 5.49 3.35 2.67
N ASN A 246 4.95 2.28 3.25
CA ASN A 246 3.65 2.33 3.93
C ASN A 246 3.76 2.62 5.43
N GLY A 247 4.96 2.85 5.96
CA GLY A 247 5.20 3.08 7.38
C GLY A 247 4.81 1.90 8.27
N HIS A 248 4.81 2.13 9.58
CA HIS A 248 4.44 1.12 10.57
C HIS A 248 3.33 1.65 11.51
N PRO A 249 2.16 0.99 11.57
CA PRO A 249 1.68 -0.04 10.66
C PRO A 249 1.25 0.52 9.30
N THR A 250 0.93 -0.36 8.34
CA THR A 250 0.21 0.03 7.12
C THR A 250 -1.21 0.51 7.46
N LEU A 251 -1.92 1.12 6.52
CA LEU A 251 -3.30 1.62 6.73
C LEU A 251 -4.37 0.60 6.35
N THR A 252 -5.52 0.69 7.02
CA THR A 252 -6.74 -0.01 6.65
C THR A 252 -7.54 0.78 5.62
N ASN A 253 -7.84 0.19 4.47
CA ASN A 253 -8.88 0.69 3.58
C ASN A 253 -10.23 0.11 4.03
N PRO A 254 -11.16 0.93 4.57
CA PRO A 254 -12.40 0.43 5.15
C PRO A 254 -13.39 -0.13 4.12
N ASN A 255 -13.17 0.07 2.82
CA ASN A 255 -14.08 -0.38 1.76
C ASN A 255 -13.80 -1.81 1.29
N VAL A 256 -12.67 -2.41 1.69
CA VAL A 256 -12.27 -3.74 1.24
C VAL A 256 -11.70 -4.57 2.39
N SER A 257 -12.00 -5.87 2.41
CA SER A 257 -11.58 -6.78 3.48
C SER A 257 -10.10 -7.16 3.43
N TYR A 258 -9.43 -6.96 2.29
CA TYR A 258 -8.07 -7.45 2.04
C TYR A 258 -6.96 -6.40 2.24
N LEU A 259 -7.30 -5.11 2.37
CA LEU A 259 -6.35 -4.04 2.69
C LEU A 259 -6.55 -3.60 4.14
N GLN A 260 -6.07 -4.43 5.07
CA GLN A 260 -6.12 -4.15 6.50
C GLN A 260 -4.76 -3.66 6.98
N SER A 261 -4.76 -2.86 8.05
CA SER A 261 -3.54 -2.47 8.75
C SER A 261 -2.79 -3.70 9.23
N VAL A 262 -1.54 -3.86 8.77
CA VAL A 262 -0.63 -4.91 9.21
C VAL A 262 0.63 -4.29 9.80
N PRO A 263 1.22 -4.90 10.84
CA PRO A 263 2.48 -4.42 11.40
C PRO A 263 3.63 -4.61 10.39
N ASP A 264 4.28 -3.52 9.94
CA ASP A 264 5.50 -3.61 9.13
C ASP A 264 6.74 -3.19 9.94
N ARG A 265 7.31 -4.10 10.74
CA ARG A 265 8.39 -3.74 11.69
C ARG A 265 9.66 -3.21 11.00
N PHE A 266 9.90 -3.62 9.75
CA PHE A 266 11.01 -3.09 8.94
C PHE A 266 10.85 -1.61 8.59
N ALA A 267 9.64 -1.06 8.74
CA ALA A 267 9.30 0.34 8.53
C ALA A 267 9.19 1.15 9.84
N LEU A 268 9.56 0.59 11.00
CA LEU A 268 9.51 1.31 12.27
C LEU A 268 10.39 2.57 12.21
N GLY A 269 9.80 3.73 12.54
CA GLY A 269 10.48 5.03 12.50
C GLY A 269 10.73 5.57 11.10
N ARG A 270 10.24 4.92 10.04
CA ARG A 270 10.30 5.43 8.67
C ARG A 270 9.07 6.27 8.36
N GLU A 271 9.29 7.40 7.71
CA GLU A 271 8.23 8.23 7.17
C GLU A 271 7.51 7.49 6.05
N ARG A 272 6.19 7.64 6.01
CA ARG A 272 5.35 7.07 4.96
C ARG A 272 5.62 7.86 3.66
N TRP A 273 5.80 7.12 2.58
CA TRP A 273 6.01 7.67 1.24
C TRP A 273 5.12 6.92 0.26
N GLY A 274 3.85 7.31 0.24
CA GLY A 274 2.83 6.52 -0.44
C GLY A 274 1.45 6.73 0.15
N HIS A 275 0.44 6.13 -0.47
CA HIS A 275 -0.91 6.12 0.09
C HIS A 275 -1.02 5.19 1.32
N GLY A 276 -0.08 4.26 1.51
CA GLY A 276 0.00 3.50 2.76
C GLY A 276 -0.85 2.23 2.86
N TYR A 277 -1.50 1.84 1.76
CA TYR A 277 -2.40 0.68 1.70
C TYR A 277 -1.73 -0.49 0.99
N GLY A 278 -1.96 -1.71 1.45
CA GLY A 278 -1.43 -2.91 0.80
C GLY A 278 0.09 -3.01 0.89
N LEU A 279 0.73 -3.35 -0.24
CA LEU A 279 2.15 -3.68 -0.27
C LEU A 279 3.04 -2.44 -0.12
N SER A 280 3.94 -2.46 0.87
CA SER A 280 5.05 -1.50 0.99
C SER A 280 6.20 -2.00 0.11
N GLN A 281 6.61 -1.23 -0.91
CA GLN A 281 7.70 -1.66 -1.81
C GLN A 281 9.02 -1.82 -1.03
N TRP A 282 9.39 -0.81 -0.25
CA TRP A 282 10.58 -0.88 0.61
C TRP A 282 10.47 -1.92 1.72
N GLY A 283 9.26 -2.15 2.23
CA GLY A 283 9.00 -3.23 3.17
C GLY A 283 9.18 -4.61 2.53
N ALA A 284 8.69 -4.81 1.30
CA ALA A 284 8.91 -6.03 0.51
C ALA A 284 10.40 -6.28 0.23
N TYR A 285 11.17 -5.23 -0.12
CA TYR A 285 12.62 -5.33 -0.27
C TYR A 285 13.30 -5.84 1.01
N ARG A 286 12.96 -5.26 2.17
CA ARG A 286 13.57 -5.65 3.47
C ARG A 286 13.16 -7.05 3.90
N ARG A 287 11.90 -7.43 3.66
CA ARG A 287 11.40 -8.80 3.89
C ARG A 287 12.12 -9.83 3.02
N ALA A 288 12.26 -9.56 1.73
CA ALA A 288 12.99 -10.44 0.82
C ALA A 288 14.48 -10.54 1.20
N THR A 289 15.10 -9.42 1.58
CA THR A 289 16.48 -9.38 2.08
C THR A 289 16.65 -10.21 3.35
N ALA A 290 15.60 -10.28 4.19
CA ALA A 290 15.54 -11.11 5.38
C ALA A 290 15.12 -12.57 5.10
N GLY A 291 15.03 -12.97 3.83
CA GLY A 291 14.78 -14.34 3.40
C GLY A 291 13.32 -14.71 3.15
N GLN A 292 12.38 -13.75 3.22
CA GLN A 292 10.99 -14.05 2.90
C GLN A 292 10.77 -14.27 1.40
N THR A 293 9.98 -15.28 1.05
CA THR A 293 9.55 -15.51 -0.34
C THR A 293 8.50 -14.50 -0.78
N TYR A 294 8.32 -14.31 -2.09
CA TYR A 294 7.28 -13.40 -2.60
C TYR A 294 5.88 -13.76 -2.10
N ARG A 295 5.59 -15.06 -1.92
CA ARG A 295 4.29 -15.53 -1.41
C ARG A 295 4.07 -15.11 0.05
N GLN A 296 5.12 -15.17 0.86
CA GLN A 296 5.10 -14.69 2.24
C GLN A 296 4.90 -13.18 2.31
N ILE A 297 5.59 -12.43 1.44
CA ILE A 297 5.47 -10.97 1.34
C ILE A 297 4.03 -10.59 0.97
N LEU A 298 3.46 -11.23 -0.06
CA LEU A 298 2.09 -10.97 -0.50
C LEU A 298 1.07 -11.30 0.60
N GLY A 299 1.18 -12.47 1.23
CA GLY A 299 0.27 -12.88 2.30
C GLY A 299 0.47 -12.14 3.63
N HIS A 300 1.56 -11.35 3.76
CA HIS A 300 1.72 -10.38 4.83
C HIS A 300 0.93 -9.10 4.53
N TYR A 301 1.14 -8.48 3.36
CA TYR A 301 0.55 -7.17 3.03
C TYR A 301 -0.93 -7.22 2.61
N TYR A 302 -1.37 -8.34 2.02
CA TYR A 302 -2.76 -8.53 1.61
C TYR A 302 -3.42 -9.55 2.54
N THR A 303 -4.36 -9.08 3.35
CA THR A 303 -5.03 -9.89 4.36
C THR A 303 -6.09 -10.77 3.71
N ASN A 304 -6.19 -12.04 4.12
CA ASN A 304 -7.29 -12.92 3.73
C ASN A 304 -7.49 -12.99 2.19
N VAL A 305 -6.40 -13.28 1.46
CA VAL A 305 -6.40 -13.46 0.01
C VAL A 305 -5.95 -14.86 -0.40
N TYR A 306 -6.27 -15.24 -1.63
CA TYR A 306 -5.72 -16.43 -2.29
C TYR A 306 -4.74 -16.01 -3.38
N LEU A 307 -3.60 -16.70 -3.47
CA LEU A 307 -2.72 -16.63 -4.64
C LEU A 307 -3.13 -17.70 -5.65
N ARG A 308 -3.60 -17.27 -6.81
CA ARG A 308 -4.09 -18.14 -7.88
C ARG A 308 -3.13 -18.12 -9.06
N ASP A 309 -3.17 -19.17 -9.88
CA ASP A 309 -2.50 -19.21 -11.19
C ASP A 309 -3.55 -19.39 -12.28
N ALA A 310 -3.70 -18.39 -13.14
CA ALA A 310 -4.65 -18.42 -14.24
C ALA A 310 -4.26 -19.39 -15.36
N ARG A 311 -2.97 -19.74 -15.47
CA ARG A 311 -2.46 -20.75 -16.42
C ARG A 311 -2.65 -22.17 -15.89
N SER A 312 -2.79 -22.31 -14.58
CA SER A 312 -3.03 -23.60 -13.93
C SER A 312 -4.13 -23.50 -12.86
N PRO A 313 -5.40 -23.25 -13.24
CA PRO A 313 -6.47 -22.93 -12.28
C PRO A 313 -6.86 -24.06 -11.32
N ALA A 314 -6.38 -25.28 -11.58
CA ALA A 314 -6.55 -26.47 -10.74
C ALA A 314 -5.42 -26.65 -9.71
N ASN A 315 -4.28 -25.98 -9.88
CA ASN A 315 -3.13 -26.06 -8.97
C ASN A 315 -2.93 -24.70 -8.30
N PRO A 316 -3.62 -24.46 -7.16
CA PRO A 316 -3.44 -23.22 -6.42
C PRO A 316 -2.02 -23.10 -5.85
N VAL A 317 -1.53 -21.87 -5.79
CA VAL A 317 -0.24 -21.57 -5.18
C VAL A 317 -0.45 -21.41 -3.69
N VAL A 318 0.40 -22.04 -2.90
CA VAL A 318 0.31 -22.02 -1.44
C VAL A 318 1.62 -21.57 -0.80
N ALA A 319 1.52 -20.94 0.36
CA ALA A 319 2.66 -20.59 1.19
C ALA A 319 2.25 -20.53 2.66
N PHE A 320 3.19 -20.81 3.55
CA PHE A 320 3.08 -20.45 4.95
C PHE A 320 3.26 -18.94 5.11
N ILE A 321 2.38 -18.32 5.89
CA ILE A 321 2.55 -16.97 6.41
C ILE A 321 2.91 -17.13 7.89
N GLY A 322 4.20 -17.23 8.16
CA GLY A 322 4.77 -17.45 9.49
C GLY A 322 5.26 -16.18 10.17
N ASN A 323 5.88 -16.35 11.34
CA ASN A 323 6.51 -15.25 12.09
C ASN A 323 7.50 -14.46 11.22
N GLU A 324 7.55 -13.14 11.42
CA GLU A 324 8.46 -12.25 10.71
C GLU A 324 9.94 -12.57 11.04
N PRO A 325 10.87 -12.40 10.08
CA PRO A 325 12.29 -12.50 10.35
C PRO A 325 12.78 -11.50 11.43
N PRO A 326 13.93 -11.76 12.08
CA PRO A 326 14.75 -12.97 11.96
C PRO A 326 13.92 -14.13 12.48
N TYR A 327 13.94 -15.30 11.81
CA TYR A 327 13.12 -16.47 12.16
C TYR A 327 13.57 -17.11 13.49
N GLN A 328 13.74 -16.28 14.52
CA GLN A 328 14.00 -16.58 15.90
C GLN A 328 12.69 -16.48 16.65
N VAL A 329 12.39 -17.49 17.46
CA VAL A 329 11.22 -17.46 18.33
C VAL A 329 11.68 -17.49 19.78
N ALA A 330 11.29 -16.46 20.53
CA ALA A 330 11.49 -16.39 21.97
C ALA A 330 10.52 -17.30 22.76
N THR A 331 9.76 -18.14 22.05
CA THR A 331 8.75 -19.02 22.61
C THR A 331 8.83 -20.38 21.93
N ASP A 332 8.34 -21.42 22.60
CA ASP A 332 8.20 -22.75 22.03
C ASP A 332 6.96 -22.87 21.13
N SER A 333 6.62 -21.80 20.40
CA SER A 333 5.42 -21.72 19.58
C SER A 333 5.64 -20.98 18.26
N VAL A 334 5.01 -21.48 17.21
CA VAL A 334 5.04 -20.87 15.87
C VAL A 334 3.61 -20.66 15.38
N ALA A 335 3.35 -19.47 14.83
CA ALA A 335 2.12 -19.19 14.11
C ALA A 335 2.29 -19.63 12.65
N LEU A 336 1.37 -20.43 12.15
CA LEU A 336 1.39 -20.99 10.80
C LEU A 336 0.09 -20.67 10.09
N ARG A 337 0.04 -19.65 9.25
CA ARG A 337 -1.10 -19.42 8.34
C ARG A 337 -0.78 -19.94 6.95
N THR A 338 -1.78 -20.21 6.11
CA THR A 338 -1.56 -20.56 4.69
C THR A 338 -2.25 -19.58 3.74
N LEU A 339 -1.61 -19.31 2.60
CA LEU A 339 -2.16 -18.54 1.49
C LEU A 339 -2.77 -19.49 0.46
N ARG A 340 -3.98 -20.02 0.68
CA ARG A 340 -4.59 -21.05 -0.19
C ARG A 340 -6.10 -20.91 -0.30
N PRO A 341 -6.77 -21.37 -1.38
CA PRO A 341 -8.21 -21.57 -1.41
C PRO A 341 -8.71 -22.49 -0.29
N ALA A 342 -9.84 -22.15 0.34
CA ALA A 342 -10.48 -22.97 1.39
C ALA A 342 -10.80 -24.39 0.90
N THR A 343 -11.16 -24.54 -0.38
CA THR A 343 -11.48 -25.82 -1.01
C THR A 343 -10.26 -26.72 -1.28
N LEU A 344 -9.04 -26.18 -1.21
CA LEU A 344 -7.83 -26.96 -1.40
C LEU A 344 -7.43 -27.64 -0.09
N ALA A 345 -7.57 -28.96 -0.01
CA ALA A 345 -7.03 -29.70 1.12
C ALA A 345 -5.50 -29.58 1.16
N VAL A 346 -4.98 -29.16 2.30
CA VAL A 346 -3.54 -29.16 2.62
C VAL A 346 -3.36 -29.79 3.98
N HIS A 347 -2.15 -30.27 4.25
CA HIS A 347 -1.73 -30.59 5.60
C HIS A 347 -0.31 -30.06 5.82
N TYR A 348 0.12 -29.98 7.08
CA TYR A 348 1.48 -29.64 7.41
C TYR A 348 2.08 -30.63 8.39
N THR A 349 3.40 -30.74 8.39
CA THR A 349 4.17 -31.49 9.38
C THR A 349 5.10 -30.53 10.11
N ILE A 350 5.34 -30.75 11.41
CA ILE A 350 6.26 -29.95 12.22
C ILE A 350 7.27 -30.89 12.87
N SER A 351 8.54 -30.50 12.95
CA SER A 351 9.58 -31.26 13.64
C SER A 351 10.53 -30.34 14.38
N ALA A 352 11.14 -30.82 15.47
CA ALA A 352 12.14 -30.09 16.22
C ALA A 352 13.42 -30.92 16.49
N THR A 353 14.59 -30.28 16.43
CA THR A 353 15.92 -30.94 16.48
C THR A 353 16.21 -31.71 17.78
N ALA A 354 15.43 -31.49 18.85
CA ALA A 354 15.59 -32.19 20.14
C ALA A 354 14.99 -33.61 20.17
N GLY A 355 14.78 -34.26 19.02
CA GLY A 355 14.16 -35.59 18.95
C GLY A 355 12.64 -35.60 19.09
N LEU A 356 12.00 -34.42 19.01
CA LEU A 356 10.55 -34.27 18.89
C LEU A 356 10.17 -34.25 17.41
N THR A 357 9.87 -35.42 16.84
CA THR A 357 9.04 -35.53 15.64
C THR A 357 7.60 -35.65 16.10
N ASP A 358 6.95 -34.49 16.28
CA ASP A 358 5.49 -34.45 16.38
C ASP A 358 4.95 -34.40 14.94
N ASP A 359 4.62 -35.54 14.36
CA ASP A 359 3.81 -35.59 13.14
C ASP A 359 2.39 -35.11 13.48
N VAL A 360 2.24 -33.79 13.67
CA VAL A 360 0.93 -33.19 13.88
C VAL A 360 0.25 -33.10 12.53
N ALA A 361 -0.42 -34.18 12.14
CA ALA A 361 -1.37 -34.16 11.03
C ALA A 361 -2.57 -33.30 11.43
N ILE A 362 -2.48 -31.98 11.26
CA ILE A 362 -3.65 -31.10 11.40
C ILE A 362 -4.49 -31.24 10.14
N ALA A 363 -5.60 -31.98 10.28
CA ALA A 363 -6.64 -32.22 9.28
C ALA A 363 -7.35 -30.89 8.88
N PRO A 364 -8.04 -30.81 7.72
CA PRO A 364 -7.86 -29.74 6.71
C PRO A 364 -8.57 -28.40 6.99
N GLU A 365 -9.29 -28.27 8.09
CA GLU A 365 -10.16 -27.12 8.32
C GLU A 365 -9.47 -26.06 9.20
N LEU A 366 -8.47 -25.42 8.61
CA LEU A 366 -8.04 -24.10 9.08
C LEU A 366 -8.97 -23.05 8.47
N THR A 367 -10.21 -23.00 8.94
CA THR A 367 -11.23 -22.03 8.50
C THR A 367 -11.18 -20.72 9.30
N GLU A 368 -10.50 -20.69 10.45
CA GLU A 368 -10.49 -19.52 11.35
C GLU A 368 -9.06 -19.00 11.64
N PRO A 369 -8.83 -17.65 11.58
CA PRO A 369 -7.53 -17.02 11.85
C PRO A 369 -6.90 -17.31 13.23
N SER A 370 -7.66 -17.85 14.18
CA SER A 370 -7.22 -18.16 15.55
C SER A 370 -6.70 -19.59 15.76
N ALA A 371 -6.80 -20.49 14.78
CA ALA A 371 -6.50 -21.93 14.92
C ALA A 371 -5.06 -22.35 14.54
N LEU A 372 -4.09 -21.41 14.58
CA LEU A 372 -2.84 -21.54 13.81
C LEU A 372 -1.55 -21.48 14.63
N ILE A 373 -1.61 -21.62 15.96
CA ILE A 373 -0.42 -21.60 16.81
C ILE A 373 -0.09 -23.03 17.23
N TRP A 374 0.97 -23.60 16.64
CA TRP A 374 1.57 -24.81 17.19
C TRP A 374 2.41 -24.45 18.42
N ARG A 375 2.35 -25.29 19.45
CA ARG A 375 3.17 -25.19 20.65
C ARG A 375 3.86 -26.53 20.89
N ALA A 376 5.15 -26.52 21.17
CA ALA A 376 5.86 -27.72 21.57
C ALA A 376 5.24 -28.27 22.87
N ALA A 377 5.06 -29.58 22.95
CA ALA A 377 4.54 -30.25 24.14
C ALA A 377 5.47 -30.11 25.35
N THR A 378 6.78 -29.94 25.09
CA THR A 378 7.81 -29.68 26.10
C THR A 378 8.67 -28.49 25.67
N PRO A 379 9.20 -27.70 26.62
CA PRO A 379 10.07 -26.57 26.31
C PRO A 379 11.27 -26.98 25.44
N LEU A 380 11.57 -26.20 24.41
CA LEU A 380 12.70 -26.45 23.52
C LEU A 380 13.93 -25.71 24.03
N PRO A 381 15.16 -26.26 23.92
CA PRO A 381 16.35 -25.54 24.34
C PRO A 381 16.71 -24.41 23.37
N ASP A 382 17.43 -23.40 23.86
CA ASP A 382 18.08 -22.37 23.03
C ASP A 382 18.89 -23.02 21.90
N GLY A 383 18.71 -22.51 20.68
CA GLY A 383 19.34 -23.02 19.47
C GLY A 383 18.61 -24.19 18.80
N ALA A 384 17.54 -24.75 19.38
CA ALA A 384 16.73 -25.77 18.72
C ALA A 384 16.10 -25.24 17.44
N HIS A 385 16.03 -26.06 16.38
CA HIS A 385 15.30 -25.68 15.17
C HIS A 385 13.91 -26.30 15.17
N ILE A 386 12.90 -25.49 14.87
CA ILE A 386 11.54 -25.92 14.54
C ILE A 386 11.41 -25.85 13.03
N THR A 387 10.99 -26.93 12.38
CA THR A 387 10.79 -26.98 10.92
C THR A 387 9.35 -27.35 10.62
N ALA A 388 8.66 -26.53 9.82
CA ALA A 388 7.32 -26.82 9.32
C ALA A 388 7.37 -27.05 7.81
N SER A 389 6.70 -28.10 7.32
CA SER A 389 6.53 -28.38 5.89
C SER A 389 5.07 -28.39 5.51
N LEU A 390 4.70 -27.70 4.44
CA LEU A 390 3.35 -27.63 3.88
C LEU A 390 3.24 -28.62 2.72
N TRP A 391 2.20 -29.43 2.73
CA TRP A 391 1.99 -30.51 1.78
C TRP A 391 0.68 -30.32 1.03
N ILE A 392 0.72 -30.55 -0.27
CA ILE A 392 -0.46 -30.81 -1.11
C ILE A 392 -0.34 -32.25 -1.56
N SER A 393 -1.35 -33.06 -1.25
CA SER A 393 -1.30 -34.50 -1.48
C SER A 393 -0.03 -35.10 -0.86
N ASP A 394 0.86 -35.71 -1.64
CA ASP A 394 2.13 -36.33 -1.26
C ASP A 394 3.37 -35.47 -1.56
N HIS A 395 3.17 -34.21 -1.97
CA HIS A 395 4.25 -33.31 -2.38
C HIS A 395 4.42 -32.12 -1.43
N VAL A 396 5.64 -31.94 -0.92
CA VAL A 396 6.05 -30.75 -0.16
C VAL A 396 6.01 -29.54 -1.09
N GLN A 397 5.26 -28.52 -0.69
CA GLN A 397 5.15 -27.24 -1.39
C GLN A 397 6.12 -26.20 -0.83
N GLU A 398 6.29 -26.19 0.48
CA GLU A 398 7.17 -25.24 1.16
C GLU A 398 7.64 -25.80 2.50
N THR A 399 8.86 -25.47 2.88
CA THR A 399 9.43 -25.76 4.19
C THR A 399 10.01 -24.47 4.79
N ILE A 400 9.70 -24.19 6.04
CA ILE A 400 10.26 -23.07 6.81
C ILE A 400 10.87 -23.62 8.09
N SER A 401 12.00 -23.04 8.49
CA SER A 401 12.64 -23.34 9.76
C SER A 401 12.85 -22.08 10.61
N TRP A 402 12.59 -22.22 11.91
CA TRP A 402 12.88 -21.21 12.93
C TRP A 402 13.91 -21.75 13.89
N GLN A 403 14.69 -20.87 14.51
CA GLN A 403 15.56 -21.21 15.63
C GLN A 403 14.95 -20.68 16.94
N VAL A 404 14.97 -21.47 17.99
CA VAL A 404 14.57 -21.05 19.32
C VAL A 404 15.67 -20.19 19.91
N ASP A 405 15.31 -18.98 20.36
CA ASP A 405 16.22 -18.05 21.03
C ASP A 405 15.46 -17.36 22.16
N HIS A 406 15.56 -17.91 23.36
CA HIS A 406 14.96 -17.36 24.57
C HIS A 406 15.75 -16.16 25.11
N GLN A 407 16.92 -15.84 24.54
CA GLN A 407 17.66 -14.63 24.90
C GLN A 407 17.04 -13.43 24.19
N PRO A 408 16.41 -12.49 24.93
CA PRO A 408 15.96 -11.26 24.29
C PRO A 408 17.17 -10.53 23.70
N PRO A 409 17.04 -9.91 22.50
CA PRO A 409 18.09 -9.03 22.02
C PRO A 409 18.38 -7.99 23.11
N PRO A 410 19.66 -7.62 23.33
CA PRO A 410 20.01 -6.63 24.34
C PRO A 410 19.17 -5.37 24.10
N VAL A 411 18.58 -4.85 25.18
CA VAL A 411 17.76 -3.64 25.12
C VAL A 411 18.55 -2.58 24.34
N PRO A 412 18.01 -2.02 23.24
CA PRO A 412 18.69 -1.00 22.47
C PRO A 412 19.09 0.12 23.41
N VAL A 413 20.40 0.29 23.64
CA VAL A 413 20.89 1.43 24.39
C VAL A 413 20.79 2.60 23.43
N MET A 414 19.75 3.42 23.60
CA MET A 414 19.68 4.69 22.91
C MET A 414 20.76 5.59 23.52
N THR A 415 21.97 5.54 22.97
CA THR A 415 22.96 6.59 23.18
C THR A 415 22.35 7.85 22.58
N VAL A 416 21.77 8.69 23.43
CA VAL A 416 21.53 10.09 23.08
C VAL A 416 22.93 10.65 22.79
N PRO A 417 23.31 10.92 21.53
CA PRO A 417 24.51 11.70 21.28
C PRO A 417 24.24 13.01 22.01
N GLU A 418 25.11 13.34 22.98
CA GLU A 418 25.06 14.52 23.87
C GLU A 418 23.82 15.39 23.71
N MET A 419 23.03 15.56 24.78
CA MET A 419 21.99 16.61 24.81
C MET A 419 22.47 17.82 24.02
N ILE A 420 21.79 18.14 22.92
CA ILE A 420 22.13 19.28 22.07
C ILE A 420 21.98 20.51 22.97
N THR A 421 23.07 20.91 23.62
CA THR A 421 23.11 22.09 24.50
C THR A 421 23.18 23.36 23.68
N THR A 422 23.50 23.25 22.40
CA THR A 422 23.50 24.33 21.41
C THR A 422 23.02 23.80 20.05
N ALA A 423 21.82 24.23 19.64
CA ALA A 423 21.36 24.06 18.27
C ALA A 423 21.94 25.21 17.42
N VAL A 424 22.77 24.90 16.42
CA VAL A 424 23.15 25.89 15.40
C VAL A 424 22.10 25.84 14.30
N ILE A 425 21.18 26.81 14.31
CA ILE A 425 20.22 26.99 13.21
C ILE A 425 20.94 27.77 12.10
N THR A 426 21.15 27.12 10.95
CA THR A 426 21.63 27.80 9.74
C THR A 426 20.42 28.18 8.90
N LEU A 427 20.10 29.47 8.82
CA LEU A 427 19.07 30.00 7.93
C LEU A 427 19.70 30.34 6.57
N ALA A 428 19.36 29.58 5.54
CA ALA A 428 19.68 29.94 4.16
C ALA A 428 18.61 30.89 3.62
N VAL A 429 18.97 32.14 3.35
CA VAL A 429 18.07 33.12 2.71
C VAL A 429 18.41 33.17 1.22
N PRO A 430 17.45 32.97 0.30
CA PRO A 430 17.69 33.14 -1.13
C PRO A 430 18.07 34.60 -1.40
N VAL A 431 19.27 34.82 -1.94
CA VAL A 431 19.75 36.18 -2.28
C VAL A 431 19.20 36.55 -3.65
N ASP A 432 17.99 37.06 -3.69
CA ASP A 432 17.52 37.88 -4.82
C ASP A 432 16.53 38.93 -4.28
N THR A 433 16.98 40.19 -4.30
CA THR A 433 16.32 41.45 -3.85
C THR A 433 16.61 41.90 -2.41
N GLU A 434 16.75 43.23 -2.26
CA GLU A 434 17.39 43.97 -1.16
C GLU A 434 17.12 43.44 0.25
N VAL A 435 18.18 43.09 0.98
CA VAL A 435 18.14 42.71 2.40
C VAL A 435 17.63 43.89 3.23
N PRO A 436 16.42 43.86 3.80
CA PRO A 436 16.05 44.81 4.83
C PRO A 436 16.85 44.41 6.07
N LEU A 437 17.67 45.34 6.57
CA LEU A 437 18.47 45.22 7.79
C LEU A 437 17.81 44.28 8.81
N LEU A 438 18.41 43.10 9.01
CA LEU A 438 18.09 42.19 10.09
C LEU A 438 18.23 42.96 11.41
N ARG A 439 17.11 43.34 12.03
CA ARG A 439 17.14 43.86 13.40
C ARG A 439 17.46 42.71 14.35
N ALA A 440 18.27 43.00 15.37
CA ALA A 440 18.91 42.04 16.26
C ALA A 440 17.99 41.49 17.38
N ASP A 441 16.68 41.67 17.27
CA ASP A 441 15.71 41.49 18.35
C ASP A 441 14.77 40.28 18.17
N TRP A 442 15.24 39.22 17.51
CA TRP A 442 14.52 37.95 17.47
C TRP A 442 14.58 37.25 18.84
N GLN A 443 13.41 36.97 19.42
CA GLN A 443 13.27 36.09 20.57
C GLN A 443 12.60 34.78 20.15
N TRP A 444 13.25 33.67 20.47
CA TRP A 444 12.71 32.32 20.31
C TRP A 444 11.76 32.02 21.48
N ALA A 445 10.52 31.60 21.20
CA ALA A 445 9.46 31.48 22.21
C ALA A 445 9.42 30.14 22.96
N GLY A 446 10.43 29.27 22.76
CA GLY A 446 10.46 27.89 23.26
C GLY A 446 9.87 26.90 22.29
#